data_AF-A0A8C1UM50-F1
#
_entry.id   AF-A0A8C1UM50-F1
#
_cell.length_a   1.000
_cell.length_b   1.000
_cell.length_c   1.000
_cell.angle_alpha   90.00
_cell.angle_beta   90.00
_cell.angle_gamma   90.00
#
_symmetry.space_group_name_H-M   'P 1'
#
loop_
_entity.id
_entity.type
_entity.pdbx_description
1 polymer ?
#
loop_
_entity_poly.entity_id
_entity_poly.type
_entity_poly.pdbx_seq_one_letter_code
_entity_poly.pdbx_strand_id
1 'polypeptide(L)'
;MQFPGRRKKVIGSSQNDLYDHCLQFYGQPPLENISLTEFETFAVERLKLLKSVENIGVSYVKNSEQYVKKLEAEFSSLNFPLRTELGDRKVQGGTSEYEKRRKDHISHFILRLAYCQTEDLRRWFIQQEMDLFRYRFGELTSKHKTDFLHKNNLKYETVSAEEKKSLKDKLITSSYGLSGITVEEYDFYKVPFQDALDLVRTRKVYLLAGNAYIPHHEIVTIVLNDFRTRLSKALAMTARSLPAVQSDERLQPLLSHLSHAYVGQDYSIQKNMGKISLEQIDALSGKSFPLCMRHLHKALRENHHLRHGGRMQYGLFLKGIGLTLDQALQFWRSEFVKGKVDADKFDKAYAYSVRHMFGKEGKRTDYTPYSCMKVILSNPPSQGDYHGCPFRHSDPELLKQKLQNYKVSPSGINQILELVKGMHYQLACQKYFELTHNVEDAGFSLNHPNQYFTESQKLLGGGLEIKKEVDMSQRSQENPANMTRPSQANSKQAHEEMGDLDSFFQDE
;
A
#
# COMPACT_ATOMS: atom_id res chain seq x y z
N MET A 1 -58.79 -8.72 -11.24
CA MET A 1 -57.83 -9.52 -10.45
C MET A 1 -56.59 -8.67 -10.21
N GLN A 2 -56.46 -8.08 -9.02
CA GLN A 2 -55.30 -7.31 -8.59
C GLN A 2 -54.58 -8.13 -7.51
N PHE A 3 -53.28 -8.38 -7.72
CA PHE A 3 -52.44 -9.14 -6.80
C PHE A 3 -52.15 -8.33 -5.52
N PRO A 4 -52.14 -8.97 -4.34
CA PRO A 4 -52.05 -8.27 -3.07
C PRO A 4 -50.62 -7.81 -2.77
N GLY A 5 -50.50 -6.58 -2.28
CA GLY A 5 -49.24 -5.96 -1.87
C GLY A 5 -48.63 -6.61 -0.63
N ARG A 6 -47.36 -6.98 -0.72
CA ARG A 6 -46.55 -7.48 0.41
C ARG A 6 -46.07 -6.29 1.23
N ARG A 7 -46.71 -6.02 2.37
CA ARG A 7 -46.27 -5.04 3.38
C ARG A 7 -44.82 -5.35 3.80
N LYS A 8 -43.88 -4.43 3.52
CA LYS A 8 -42.56 -4.41 4.14
C LYS A 8 -42.74 -4.15 5.64
N LYS A 9 -42.32 -5.10 6.48
CA LYS A 9 -42.07 -4.84 7.91
C LYS A 9 -40.91 -3.84 7.98
N VAL A 10 -41.23 -2.59 8.31
CA VAL A 10 -40.24 -1.63 8.80
C VAL A 10 -39.83 -2.13 10.17
N ILE A 11 -38.70 -2.83 10.26
CA ILE A 11 -38.02 -3.06 11.54
C ILE A 11 -37.36 -1.73 11.87
N GLY A 12 -38.00 -0.96 12.74
CA GLY A 12 -37.35 0.16 13.40
C GLY A 12 -36.32 -0.38 14.37
N SER A 13 -35.09 -0.60 13.90
CA SER A 13 -33.93 -0.64 14.79
C SER A 13 -33.52 0.81 15.06
N SER A 14 -33.45 1.20 16.34
CA SER A 14 -32.80 2.42 16.77
C SER A 14 -31.46 2.54 16.05
N GLN A 15 -31.17 3.68 15.39
CA GLN A 15 -29.89 3.86 14.67
C GLN A 15 -28.68 3.52 15.57
N ASN A 16 -28.78 3.74 16.89
CA ASN A 16 -27.74 3.40 17.87
C ASN A 16 -27.42 1.91 18.02
N ASP A 17 -28.31 0.98 17.65
CA ASP A 17 -28.07 -0.45 17.87
C ASP A 17 -27.07 -1.05 16.85
N LEU A 18 -26.85 -0.38 15.70
CA LEU A 18 -25.96 -0.90 14.65
C LEU A 18 -24.47 -0.75 15.00
N TYR A 19 -24.11 0.26 15.80
CA TYR A 19 -22.74 0.63 16.13
C TYR A 19 -22.52 0.79 17.64
N ASP A 20 -22.93 -0.23 18.39
CA ASP A 20 -22.91 -0.22 19.86
C ASP A 20 -21.49 -0.37 20.47
N HIS A 21 -20.47 -0.69 19.67
CA HIS A 21 -19.08 -0.80 20.12
C HIS A 21 -18.14 -0.03 19.18
N CYS A 22 -17.11 0.62 19.74
CA CYS A 22 -16.12 1.41 18.98
C CYS A 22 -15.12 0.56 18.17
N LEU A 23 -15.06 -0.75 18.48
CA LEU A 23 -14.25 -1.74 17.78
C LEU A 23 -15.15 -2.85 17.21
N GLN A 24 -14.89 -3.29 15.99
CA GLN A 24 -15.70 -4.28 15.28
C GLN A 24 -14.80 -5.32 14.57
N PHE A 25 -15.28 -6.56 14.45
CA PHE A 25 -14.68 -7.57 13.56
C PHE A 25 -15.13 -7.45 12.10
N TYR A 26 -15.98 -6.47 11.78
CA TYR A 26 -16.54 -6.26 10.44
C TYR A 26 -17.15 -7.55 9.86
N GLY A 27 -17.98 -8.23 10.67
CA GLY A 27 -18.57 -9.52 10.34
C GLY A 27 -19.86 -9.44 9.51
N GLN A 28 -20.62 -8.35 9.64
CA GLN A 28 -21.88 -8.13 8.91
C GLN A 28 -21.69 -7.01 7.88
N PRO A 29 -22.01 -7.21 6.59
CA PRO A 29 -21.93 -6.15 5.59
C PRO A 29 -22.88 -4.97 5.90
N PRO A 30 -22.49 -3.72 5.61
CA PRO A 30 -23.41 -2.60 5.70
C PRO A 30 -24.54 -2.76 4.66
N LEU A 31 -25.79 -2.58 5.11
CA LEU A 31 -27.00 -2.67 4.28
C LEU A 31 -27.53 -1.30 3.83
N GLU A 32 -26.81 -0.24 4.18
CA GLU A 32 -27.17 1.13 3.87
C GLU A 32 -26.75 1.51 2.45
N ASN A 33 -27.57 2.34 1.79
CA ASN A 33 -27.20 2.94 0.52
C ASN A 33 -26.47 4.26 0.78
N ILE A 34 -25.31 4.45 0.15
CA ILE A 34 -24.52 5.68 0.23
C ILE A 34 -24.38 6.33 -1.15
N SER A 35 -24.10 7.62 -1.18
CA SER A 35 -23.76 8.31 -2.44
C SER A 35 -22.42 7.83 -3.00
N LEU A 36 -22.22 7.97 -4.32
CA LEU A 36 -20.93 7.63 -4.93
C LEU A 36 -19.79 8.50 -4.40
N THR A 37 -20.07 9.76 -4.09
CA THR A 37 -19.12 10.70 -3.47
C THR A 37 -18.70 10.23 -2.08
N GLU A 38 -19.64 9.82 -1.23
CA GLU A 38 -19.33 9.24 0.09
C GLU A 38 -18.53 7.94 -0.06
N PHE A 39 -18.92 7.07 -1.00
CA PHE A 39 -18.21 5.83 -1.28
C PHE A 39 -16.72 6.10 -1.60
N GLU A 40 -16.45 7.04 -2.51
CA GLU A 40 -15.08 7.42 -2.89
C GLU A 40 -14.32 8.05 -1.72
N THR A 41 -14.95 9.00 -1.02
CA THR A 41 -14.33 9.70 0.11
C THR A 41 -13.95 8.72 1.22
N PHE A 42 -14.86 7.82 1.61
CA PHE A 42 -14.61 6.81 2.64
C PHE A 42 -13.48 5.85 2.26
N ALA A 43 -13.41 5.45 0.97
CA ALA A 43 -12.35 4.60 0.48
C ALA A 43 -10.98 5.30 0.57
N VAL A 44 -10.90 6.54 0.09
CA VAL A 44 -9.66 7.33 0.08
C VAL A 44 -9.19 7.61 1.50
N GLU A 45 -10.08 8.02 2.40
CA GLU A 45 -9.72 8.35 3.77
C GLU A 45 -9.27 7.11 4.57
N ARG A 46 -9.93 5.95 4.41
CA ARG A 46 -9.45 4.72 5.06
C ARG A 46 -8.11 4.28 4.48
N LEU A 47 -7.92 4.41 3.17
CA LEU A 47 -6.64 4.08 2.56
C LEU A 47 -5.51 4.97 3.09
N LYS A 48 -5.77 6.27 3.27
CA LYS A 48 -4.84 7.18 3.94
C LYS A 48 -4.52 6.71 5.35
N LEU A 49 -5.54 6.36 6.15
CA LEU A 49 -5.33 5.84 7.50
C LEU A 49 -4.45 4.58 7.52
N LEU A 50 -4.74 3.58 6.67
CA LEU A 50 -3.96 2.34 6.62
C LEU A 50 -2.51 2.56 6.17
N LYS A 51 -2.27 3.50 5.25
CA LYS A 51 -0.90 3.92 4.88
C LYS A 51 -0.20 4.65 6.01
N SER A 52 -0.90 5.49 6.76
CA SER A 52 -0.34 6.15 7.94
C SER A 52 0.04 5.11 9.01
N VAL A 53 -0.78 4.09 9.23
CA VAL A 53 -0.47 2.95 10.12
C VAL A 53 0.82 2.25 9.68
N GLU A 54 0.97 1.96 8.39
CA GLU A 54 2.19 1.35 7.84
C GLU A 54 3.43 2.23 8.09
N ASN A 55 3.36 3.50 7.67
CA ASN A 55 4.49 4.42 7.77
C ASN A 55 4.91 4.66 9.23
N ILE A 56 3.94 4.92 10.12
CA ILE A 56 4.20 5.15 11.54
C ILE A 56 4.74 3.87 12.20
N GLY A 57 4.23 2.70 11.82
CA GLY A 57 4.66 1.40 12.36
C GLY A 57 6.09 1.00 11.98
N VAL A 58 6.64 1.56 10.90
CA VAL A 58 8.05 1.36 10.53
C VAL A 58 8.94 2.46 11.07
N SER A 59 8.46 3.71 11.09
CA SER A 59 9.25 4.86 11.53
C SER A 59 9.40 4.95 13.05
N TYR A 60 8.47 4.37 13.82
CA TYR A 60 8.45 4.46 15.28
C TYR A 60 8.28 3.09 15.93
N VAL A 61 8.83 2.95 17.13
CA VAL A 61 8.57 1.77 17.96
C VAL A 61 7.09 1.75 18.35
N LYS A 62 6.41 0.61 18.12
CA LYS A 62 5.01 0.42 18.48
C LYS A 62 4.79 0.76 19.96
N ASN A 63 3.73 1.51 20.25
CA ASN A 63 3.36 2.03 21.58
C ASN A 63 4.32 3.07 22.19
N SER A 64 5.30 3.59 21.45
CA SER A 64 6.04 4.77 21.90
C SER A 64 5.15 6.02 21.92
N GLU A 65 5.51 7.02 22.71
CA GLU A 65 4.76 8.29 22.78
C GLU A 65 4.62 8.96 21.41
N GLN A 66 5.67 8.92 20.59
CA GLN A 66 5.65 9.45 19.21
C GLN A 66 4.73 8.64 18.30
N TYR A 67 4.74 7.31 18.40
CA TYR A 67 3.85 6.41 17.65
C TYR A 67 2.38 6.75 17.97
N VAL A 68 2.04 6.82 19.26
CA VAL A 68 0.67 7.10 19.72
C VAL A 68 0.25 8.49 19.25
N LYS A 69 1.05 9.53 19.53
CA LYS A 69 0.71 10.91 19.19
C LYS A 69 0.47 11.13 17.69
N LYS A 70 1.32 10.56 16.83
CA LYS A 70 1.12 10.68 15.36
C LYS A 70 -0.12 9.93 14.90
N LEU A 71 -0.36 8.73 15.44
CA LEU A 71 -1.52 7.94 15.06
C LEU A 71 -2.83 8.62 15.51
N GLU A 72 -2.88 9.15 16.74
CA GLU A 72 -4.02 9.92 17.25
C GLU A 72 -4.34 11.16 16.39
N ALA A 73 -3.29 11.85 15.90
CA ALA A 73 -3.46 12.99 15.01
C ALA A 73 -4.11 12.58 13.67
N GLU A 74 -3.73 11.44 13.10
CA GLU A 74 -4.29 10.89 11.87
C GLU A 74 -5.75 10.45 12.03
N PHE A 75 -6.07 9.80 13.15
CA PHE A 75 -7.46 9.44 13.48
C PHE A 75 -8.35 10.68 13.58
N SER A 76 -7.85 11.74 14.22
CA SER A 76 -8.57 12.99 14.42
C SER A 76 -8.74 13.75 13.11
N SER A 77 -7.70 13.85 12.28
CA SER A 77 -7.75 14.55 11.00
C SER A 77 -8.67 13.87 9.99
N LEU A 78 -8.72 12.54 10.01
CA LEU A 78 -9.53 11.73 9.10
C LEU A 78 -10.91 11.36 9.68
N ASN A 79 -11.30 11.89 10.86
CA ASN A 79 -12.59 11.60 11.51
C ASN A 79 -12.90 10.11 11.69
N PHE A 80 -11.91 9.31 12.09
CA PHE A 80 -12.10 7.91 12.49
C PHE A 80 -12.27 7.78 14.02
N PRO A 81 -12.94 6.73 14.52
CA PRO A 81 -13.14 6.53 15.95
C PRO A 81 -11.79 6.23 16.63
N LEU A 82 -11.46 7.03 17.66
CA LEU A 82 -10.17 6.93 18.38
C LEU A 82 -10.35 6.50 19.85
N ARG A 83 -11.21 7.19 20.61
CA ARG A 83 -11.48 6.90 22.02
C ARG A 83 -12.98 6.85 22.26
N THR A 84 -13.40 5.98 23.20
CA THR A 84 -14.70 6.12 23.85
C THR A 84 -14.64 7.38 24.70
N GLU A 85 -14.92 8.55 24.12
CA GLU A 85 -15.17 9.72 24.95
C GLU A 85 -16.32 9.38 25.90
N LEU A 86 -16.03 9.43 27.20
CA LEU A 86 -17.03 9.31 28.26
C LEU A 86 -17.99 10.49 28.12
N GLY A 87 -19.09 10.24 27.40
CA GLY A 87 -20.23 11.13 27.31
C GLY A 87 -20.56 11.48 25.87
N ASP A 88 -21.79 11.17 25.47
CA ASP A 88 -22.52 11.74 24.33
C ASP A 88 -22.71 13.26 24.48
N ARG A 89 -21.63 14.01 24.76
CA ARG A 89 -21.66 15.46 24.65
C ARG A 89 -21.39 15.76 23.20
N LYS A 90 -22.47 16.02 22.46
CA LYS A 90 -22.42 16.70 21.17
C LYS A 90 -21.50 17.91 21.31
N VAL A 91 -20.25 17.80 20.87
CA VAL A 91 -19.42 18.97 20.63
C VAL A 91 -20.11 19.72 19.51
N GLN A 92 -20.60 20.93 19.79
CA GLN A 92 -21.23 21.79 18.79
C GLN A 92 -20.26 21.94 17.60
N GLY A 93 -20.62 21.34 16.46
CA GLY A 93 -19.85 21.41 15.21
C GLY A 93 -18.98 20.19 14.87
N GLY A 94 -18.89 19.16 15.71
CA GLY A 94 -18.11 17.94 15.43
C GLY A 94 -18.92 16.81 14.77
N THR A 95 -18.26 15.96 13.98
CA THR A 95 -18.86 14.71 13.46
C THR A 95 -19.25 13.80 14.62
N SER A 96 -20.49 13.31 14.63
CA SER A 96 -20.98 12.45 15.70
C SER A 96 -20.19 11.13 15.78
N GLU A 97 -20.06 10.55 16.98
CA GLU A 97 -19.41 9.25 17.16
C GLU A 97 -20.07 8.14 16.34
N TYR A 98 -21.39 8.24 16.16
CA TYR A 98 -22.14 7.37 15.26
C TYR A 98 -21.63 7.45 13.82
N GLU A 99 -21.46 8.66 13.27
CA GLU A 99 -20.95 8.86 11.91
C GLU A 99 -19.51 8.37 11.75
N LYS A 100 -18.66 8.55 12.76
CA LYS A 100 -17.29 8.01 12.74
C LYS A 100 -17.29 6.48 12.68
N ARG A 101 -18.13 5.82 13.49
CA ARG A 101 -18.29 4.35 13.48
C ARG A 101 -18.90 3.85 12.16
N ARG A 102 -19.89 4.56 11.63
CA ARG A 102 -20.51 4.29 10.33
C ARG A 102 -19.47 4.35 9.20
N LYS A 103 -18.70 5.43 9.15
CA LYS A 103 -17.60 5.60 8.19
C LYS A 103 -16.56 4.49 8.32
N ASP A 104 -16.13 4.15 9.53
CA ASP A 104 -15.17 3.07 9.77
C ASP A 104 -15.68 1.72 9.24
N HIS A 105 -16.92 1.38 9.55
CA HIS A 105 -17.55 0.15 9.09
C HIS A 105 -17.65 0.08 7.55
N ILE A 106 -18.22 1.11 6.93
CA ILE A 106 -18.47 1.14 5.49
C ILE A 106 -17.15 1.17 4.72
N SER A 107 -16.22 2.05 5.12
CA SER A 107 -14.92 2.18 4.45
C SER A 107 -14.12 0.87 4.44
N HIS A 108 -14.19 0.07 5.52
CA HIS A 108 -13.56 -1.25 5.57
C HIS A 108 -14.09 -2.19 4.49
N PHE A 109 -15.41 -2.27 4.35
CA PHE A 109 -16.04 -3.12 3.33
C PHE A 109 -15.80 -2.61 1.91
N ILE A 110 -15.71 -1.29 1.70
CA ILE A 110 -15.33 -0.73 0.40
C ILE A 110 -13.92 -1.17 0.01
N LEU A 111 -12.94 -1.05 0.92
CA LEU A 111 -11.57 -1.45 0.62
C LEU A 111 -11.42 -2.96 0.41
N ARG A 112 -12.27 -3.82 0.99
CA ARG A 112 -12.30 -5.25 0.66
C ARG A 112 -12.50 -5.50 -0.83
N LEU A 113 -13.31 -4.68 -1.52
CA LEU A 113 -13.53 -4.82 -2.97
C LEU A 113 -12.25 -4.55 -3.77
N ALA A 114 -11.47 -3.54 -3.38
CA ALA A 114 -10.22 -3.19 -4.06
C ALA A 114 -9.08 -4.17 -3.73
N TYR A 115 -8.92 -4.53 -2.45
CA TYR A 115 -7.77 -5.29 -1.96
C TYR A 115 -7.96 -6.81 -1.97
N CYS A 116 -9.10 -7.32 -2.44
CA CYS A 116 -9.29 -8.77 -2.64
C CYS A 116 -8.75 -9.32 -3.97
N GLN A 117 -8.29 -8.45 -4.89
CA GLN A 117 -7.95 -8.83 -6.27
C GLN A 117 -6.73 -9.76 -6.36
N THR A 118 -5.61 -9.38 -5.74
CA THR A 118 -4.35 -10.15 -5.77
C THR A 118 -3.94 -10.59 -4.37
N GLU A 119 -3.09 -11.61 -4.26
CA GLU A 119 -2.58 -12.05 -2.95
C GLU A 119 -1.79 -10.96 -2.22
N ASP A 120 -0.99 -10.18 -2.95
CA ASP A 120 -0.17 -9.11 -2.36
C ASP A 120 -1.04 -8.02 -1.74
N LEU A 121 -2.09 -7.60 -2.45
CA LEU A 121 -3.05 -6.62 -1.92
C LEU A 121 -3.77 -7.17 -0.68
N ARG A 122 -4.15 -8.46 -0.69
CA ARG A 122 -4.78 -9.09 0.48
C ARG A 122 -3.83 -9.12 1.68
N ARG A 123 -2.57 -9.51 1.47
CA ARG A 123 -1.56 -9.60 2.54
C ARG A 123 -1.31 -8.23 3.16
N TRP A 124 -1.12 -7.20 2.33
CA TRP A 124 -0.93 -5.84 2.81
C TRP A 124 -2.16 -5.34 3.58
N PHE A 125 -3.35 -5.47 3.01
CA PHE A 125 -4.58 -5.00 3.64
C PHE A 125 -4.85 -5.68 4.98
N ILE A 126 -4.68 -7.01 5.06
CA ILE A 126 -4.79 -7.76 6.31
C ILE A 126 -3.77 -7.25 7.33
N GLN A 127 -2.52 -7.03 6.93
CA GLN A 127 -1.47 -6.58 7.84
C GLN A 127 -1.80 -5.20 8.44
N GLN A 128 -2.18 -4.23 7.61
CA GLN A 128 -2.49 -2.89 8.10
C GLN A 128 -3.77 -2.85 8.94
N GLU A 129 -4.80 -3.62 8.56
CA GLU A 129 -6.03 -3.74 9.36
C GLU A 129 -5.77 -4.42 10.71
N MET A 130 -4.87 -5.41 10.76
CA MET A 130 -4.46 -6.04 12.01
C MET A 130 -3.71 -5.08 12.93
N ASP A 131 -2.78 -4.30 12.38
CA ASP A 131 -2.03 -3.31 13.16
C ASP A 131 -2.94 -2.18 13.67
N LEU A 132 -3.89 -1.73 12.84
CA LEU A 132 -4.96 -0.80 13.23
C LEU A 132 -5.83 -1.38 14.35
N PHE A 133 -6.29 -2.63 14.20
CA PHE A 133 -7.09 -3.32 15.21
C PHE A 133 -6.31 -3.48 16.52
N ARG A 134 -5.04 -3.86 16.45
CA ARG A 134 -4.16 -4.03 17.62
C ARG A 134 -4.05 -2.74 18.43
N TYR A 135 -3.83 -1.62 17.75
CA TYR A 135 -3.78 -0.31 18.39
C TYR A 135 -5.12 0.02 19.07
N ARG A 136 -6.24 -0.06 18.33
CA ARG A 136 -7.56 0.26 18.88
C ARG A 136 -7.94 -0.64 20.07
N PHE A 137 -7.62 -1.93 19.98
CA PHE A 137 -7.86 -2.86 21.09
C PHE A 137 -6.98 -2.54 22.31
N GLY A 138 -5.74 -2.12 22.09
CA GLY A 138 -4.82 -1.68 23.15
C GLY A 138 -5.40 -0.55 24.00
N GLU A 139 -5.97 0.45 23.33
CA GLU A 139 -6.57 1.65 23.94
C GLU A 139 -7.90 1.40 24.67
N LEU A 140 -8.52 0.23 24.52
CA LEU A 140 -9.76 -0.09 25.23
C LEU A 140 -9.52 -0.27 26.73
N THR A 141 -10.44 0.26 27.54
CA THR A 141 -10.50 -0.03 28.97
C THR A 141 -10.87 -1.50 29.22
N SER A 142 -10.50 -2.06 30.37
CA SER A 142 -10.75 -3.48 30.69
C SER A 142 -12.23 -3.86 30.56
N LYS A 143 -13.16 -2.97 30.93
CA LYS A 143 -14.60 -3.18 30.77
C LYS A 143 -15.00 -3.37 29.30
N HIS A 144 -14.55 -2.49 28.41
CA HIS A 144 -14.87 -2.58 26.98
C HIS A 144 -14.20 -3.79 26.31
N LYS A 145 -12.99 -4.19 26.76
CA LYS A 145 -12.35 -5.43 26.30
C LYS A 145 -13.23 -6.64 26.62
N THR A 146 -13.71 -6.74 27.85
CA THR A 146 -14.63 -7.82 28.28
C THR A 146 -15.94 -7.78 27.49
N ASP A 147 -16.56 -6.61 27.34
CA ASP A 147 -17.80 -6.45 26.57
C ASP A 147 -17.62 -6.88 25.10
N PHE A 148 -16.48 -6.52 24.49
CA PHE A 148 -16.12 -6.93 23.13
C PHE A 148 -15.96 -8.45 23.00
N LEU A 149 -15.26 -9.09 23.95
CA LEU A 149 -15.07 -10.55 23.96
C LEU A 149 -16.42 -11.27 24.07
N HIS A 150 -17.29 -10.83 24.99
CA HIS A 150 -18.63 -11.38 25.16
C HIS A 150 -19.49 -11.26 23.89
N LYS A 151 -19.51 -10.08 23.25
CA LYS A 151 -20.30 -9.83 22.03
C LYS A 151 -19.87 -10.69 20.84
N ASN A 152 -18.59 -11.04 20.76
CA ASN A 152 -18.05 -11.81 19.63
C ASN A 152 -18.01 -13.33 19.89
N ASN A 153 -18.70 -13.81 20.93
CA ASN A 153 -18.70 -15.21 21.37
C ASN A 153 -17.30 -15.74 21.73
N LEU A 154 -16.39 -14.86 22.14
CA LEU A 154 -15.07 -15.21 22.67
C LEU A 154 -15.15 -15.29 24.19
N LYS A 155 -15.91 -16.27 24.69
CA LYS A 155 -16.02 -16.52 26.14
C LYS A 155 -14.86 -17.42 26.56
N TYR A 156 -13.82 -16.81 27.09
CA TYR A 156 -12.72 -17.54 27.70
C TYR A 156 -12.92 -17.64 29.20
N GLU A 157 -12.78 -18.85 29.74
CA GLU A 157 -12.92 -19.10 31.16
C GLU A 157 -11.70 -18.53 31.89
N THR A 158 -11.94 -17.71 32.91
CA THR A 158 -10.89 -17.29 33.83
C THR A 158 -10.52 -18.46 34.72
N VAL A 159 -9.22 -18.73 34.83
CA VAL A 159 -8.68 -19.78 35.69
C VAL A 159 -8.98 -19.45 37.15
N SER A 160 -9.50 -20.41 37.92
CA SER A 160 -9.82 -20.19 39.33
C SER A 160 -8.55 -19.92 40.16
N ALA A 161 -8.70 -19.29 41.33
CA ALA A 161 -7.56 -19.01 42.21
C ALA A 161 -6.84 -20.29 42.65
N GLU A 162 -7.59 -21.38 42.88
CA GLU A 162 -7.06 -22.69 43.26
C GLU A 162 -6.29 -23.33 42.10
N GLU A 163 -6.86 -23.35 40.90
CA GLU A 163 -6.20 -23.88 39.70
C GLU A 163 -4.92 -23.08 39.39
N LYS A 164 -5.00 -21.75 39.46
CA LYS A 164 -3.89 -20.82 39.27
C LYS A 164 -2.76 -21.07 40.28
N LYS A 165 -3.08 -21.29 41.56
CA LYS A 165 -2.10 -21.62 42.60
C LYS A 165 -1.43 -22.97 42.33
N SER A 166 -2.20 -23.98 41.91
CA SER A 166 -1.67 -25.32 41.60
C SER A 166 -0.73 -25.34 40.38
N LEU A 167 -0.98 -24.44 39.41
CA LEU A 167 -0.22 -24.36 38.16
C LEU A 167 0.88 -23.31 38.18
N LYS A 168 1.07 -22.58 39.30
CA LYS A 168 1.95 -21.41 39.41
C LYS A 168 3.34 -21.63 38.81
N ASP A 169 4.06 -22.66 39.24
CA ASP A 169 5.42 -22.94 38.76
C ASP A 169 5.45 -23.24 37.25
N LYS A 170 4.43 -23.91 36.74
CA LYS A 170 4.32 -24.25 35.31
C LYS A 170 3.99 -23.03 34.46
N LEU A 171 3.14 -22.13 34.97
CA LEU A 171 2.80 -20.86 34.33
C LEU A 171 4.04 -19.96 34.26
N ILE A 172 4.83 -19.87 35.34
CA ILE A 172 6.10 -19.11 35.36
C ILE A 172 7.08 -19.68 34.33
N THR A 173 7.28 -21.00 34.33
CA THR A 173 8.28 -21.64 33.45
C THR A 173 7.91 -21.56 31.96
N SER A 174 6.61 -21.57 31.64
CA SER A 174 6.13 -21.64 30.26
C SER A 174 5.81 -20.28 29.64
N SER A 175 5.68 -19.23 30.46
CA SER A 175 5.27 -17.90 29.99
C SER A 175 6.45 -16.95 29.95
N TYR A 176 6.60 -16.23 28.84
CA TYR A 176 7.72 -15.32 28.65
C TYR A 176 7.60 -14.09 29.57
N GLY A 177 8.62 -13.84 30.39
CA GLY A 177 8.71 -12.61 31.20
C GLY A 177 7.80 -12.57 32.44
N LEU A 178 7.20 -13.69 32.85
CA LEU A 178 6.42 -13.77 34.08
C LEU A 178 7.30 -14.15 35.27
N SER A 179 7.20 -13.37 36.35
CA SER A 179 7.72 -13.69 37.69
C SER A 179 6.62 -14.23 38.59
N GLY A 180 6.99 -14.84 39.73
CA GLY A 180 6.02 -15.36 40.70
C GLY A 180 5.06 -14.31 41.28
N ILE A 181 5.42 -13.02 41.21
CA ILE A 181 4.58 -11.89 41.64
C ILE A 181 3.56 -11.54 40.54
N THR A 182 4.02 -11.44 39.30
CA THR A 182 3.15 -11.12 38.15
C THR A 182 2.11 -12.20 37.87
N VAL A 183 2.41 -13.46 38.21
CA VAL A 183 1.42 -14.55 38.10
C VAL A 183 0.29 -14.32 39.09
N GLU A 184 0.54 -13.83 40.30
CA GLU A 184 -0.53 -13.57 41.27
C GLU A 184 -1.41 -12.38 40.86
N GLU A 185 -0.81 -11.33 40.30
CA GLU A 185 -1.52 -10.12 39.83
C GLU A 185 -2.36 -10.34 38.57
N TYR A 186 -1.87 -11.10 37.58
CA TYR A 186 -2.58 -11.22 36.30
C TYR A 186 -3.62 -12.33 36.30
N ASP A 187 -4.80 -12.01 35.77
CA ASP A 187 -5.78 -13.04 35.40
C ASP A 187 -5.25 -13.91 34.26
N PHE A 188 -5.55 -15.20 34.33
CA PHE A 188 -5.27 -16.15 33.27
C PHE A 188 -6.56 -16.63 32.63
N TYR A 189 -6.55 -16.75 31.32
CA TYR A 189 -7.61 -17.34 30.53
C TYR A 189 -7.21 -18.74 30.11
N LYS A 190 -8.17 -19.65 30.22
CA LYS A 190 -8.10 -20.99 29.67
C LYS A 190 -8.79 -21.00 28.32
N VAL A 191 -8.04 -21.30 27.27
CA VAL A 191 -8.54 -21.31 25.89
C VAL A 191 -8.13 -22.59 25.17
N PRO A 192 -8.89 -23.09 24.19
CA PRO A 192 -8.43 -24.16 23.31
C PRO A 192 -7.09 -23.81 22.67
N PHE A 193 -6.12 -24.72 22.67
CA PHE A 193 -4.75 -24.40 22.19
C PHE A 193 -4.73 -23.96 20.70
N GLN A 194 -5.73 -24.38 19.92
CA GLN A 194 -5.91 -24.04 18.51
C GLN A 194 -6.19 -22.54 18.29
N ASP A 195 -6.72 -21.85 19.29
CA ASP A 195 -6.94 -20.40 19.23
C ASP A 195 -5.66 -19.62 19.54
N ALA A 196 -4.65 -20.29 20.11
CA ALA A 196 -3.41 -19.71 20.63
C ALA A 196 -2.14 -20.15 19.91
N LEU A 197 -2.25 -20.59 18.65
CA LEU A 197 -1.15 -21.25 17.92
C LEU A 197 0.14 -20.42 17.86
N ASP A 198 0.08 -19.09 17.77
CA ASP A 198 1.27 -18.24 17.72
C ASP A 198 2.06 -18.21 19.03
N LEU A 199 1.36 -18.33 20.16
CA LEU A 199 1.98 -18.45 21.48
C LEU A 199 2.48 -19.88 21.71
N VAL A 200 1.73 -20.87 21.24
CA VAL A 200 2.09 -22.29 21.35
C VAL A 200 3.34 -22.61 20.55
N ARG A 201 3.42 -22.21 19.27
CA ARG A 201 4.58 -22.51 18.40
C ARG A 201 5.89 -21.92 18.94
N THR A 202 5.80 -20.81 19.68
CA THR A 202 6.95 -20.13 20.27
C THR A 202 7.21 -20.56 21.71
N ARG A 203 6.44 -21.51 22.24
CA ARG A 203 6.51 -22.02 23.62
C ARG A 203 6.42 -20.89 24.66
N LYS A 204 5.47 -19.96 24.44
CA LYS A 204 5.22 -18.80 25.31
C LYS A 204 4.00 -18.95 26.24
N VAL A 205 3.34 -20.12 26.23
CA VAL A 205 2.17 -20.42 27.05
C VAL A 205 2.24 -21.84 27.56
N TYR A 206 1.62 -22.08 28.72
CA TYR A 206 1.47 -23.42 29.30
C TYR A 206 0.32 -24.18 28.62
N LEU A 207 0.53 -25.47 28.36
CA LEU A 207 -0.47 -26.35 27.76
C LEU A 207 -0.85 -27.48 28.72
N LEU A 208 -2.16 -27.72 28.89
CA LEU A 208 -2.68 -28.84 29.66
C LEU A 208 -4.01 -29.33 29.08
N ALA A 209 -4.08 -30.64 28.79
CA ALA A 209 -5.30 -31.32 28.34
C ALA A 209 -6.01 -30.61 27.16
N GLY A 210 -5.26 -30.16 26.15
CA GLY A 210 -5.80 -29.46 24.97
C GLY A 210 -6.09 -27.98 25.16
N ASN A 211 -5.79 -27.41 26.34
CA ASN A 211 -5.99 -25.99 26.63
C ASN A 211 -4.65 -25.26 26.78
N ALA A 212 -4.61 -24.01 26.33
CA ALA A 212 -3.56 -23.05 26.58
C ALA A 212 -3.98 -22.08 27.70
N TYR A 213 -3.03 -21.80 28.60
CA TYR A 213 -3.20 -20.88 29.72
C TYR A 213 -2.48 -19.58 29.39
N ILE A 214 -3.26 -18.51 29.23
CA ILE A 214 -2.79 -17.26 28.64
C ILE A 214 -3.03 -16.10 29.62
N PRO A 215 -2.01 -15.30 29.93
CA PRO A 215 -2.20 -14.14 30.79
C PRO A 215 -3.06 -13.07 30.11
N HIS A 216 -3.77 -12.25 30.89
CA HIS A 216 -4.70 -11.25 30.37
C HIS A 216 -4.08 -10.32 29.31
N HIS A 217 -2.81 -9.94 29.46
CA HIS A 217 -2.13 -9.06 28.48
C HIS A 217 -1.90 -9.71 27.11
N GLU A 218 -1.87 -11.04 27.01
CA GLU A 218 -1.71 -11.78 25.75
C GLU A 218 -3.04 -12.11 25.06
N ILE A 219 -4.19 -11.78 25.66
CA ILE A 219 -5.51 -12.02 25.05
C ILE A 219 -5.65 -11.31 23.70
N VAL A 220 -4.98 -10.17 23.53
CA VAL A 220 -4.94 -9.42 22.27
C VAL A 220 -4.42 -10.27 21.11
N THR A 221 -3.46 -11.18 21.36
CA THR A 221 -2.89 -12.05 20.34
C THR A 221 -3.94 -13.03 19.81
N ILE A 222 -4.79 -13.56 20.69
CA ILE A 222 -5.88 -14.47 20.33
C ILE A 222 -6.96 -13.75 19.52
N VAL A 223 -7.38 -12.57 19.99
CA VAL A 223 -8.39 -11.75 19.30
C VAL A 223 -7.90 -11.32 17.92
N LEU A 224 -6.63 -10.96 17.78
CA LEU A 224 -6.02 -10.60 16.50
C LEU A 224 -5.98 -11.76 15.51
N ASN A 225 -5.74 -12.98 15.99
CA ASN A 225 -5.70 -14.17 15.14
C ASN A 225 -7.09 -14.56 14.64
N ASP A 226 -8.11 -14.48 15.48
CA ASP A 226 -9.50 -14.66 15.06
C ASP A 226 -9.88 -13.60 14.01
N PHE A 227 -9.52 -12.34 14.25
CA PHE A 227 -9.74 -11.25 13.29
C PHE A 227 -9.07 -11.52 11.95
N ARG A 228 -7.77 -11.88 11.95
CA ARG A 228 -6.99 -12.21 10.75
C ARG A 228 -7.66 -13.33 9.94
N THR A 229 -8.07 -14.39 10.62
CA THR A 229 -8.67 -15.58 10.00
C THR A 229 -10.00 -15.24 9.35
N ARG A 230 -10.87 -14.50 10.06
CA ARG A 230 -12.16 -14.03 9.53
C ARG A 230 -11.98 -13.10 8.35
N LEU A 231 -11.06 -12.14 8.45
CA LEU A 231 -10.80 -11.17 7.38
C LEU A 231 -10.25 -11.85 6.13
N SER A 232 -9.28 -12.76 6.29
CA SER A 232 -8.71 -13.54 5.19
C SER A 232 -9.78 -14.36 4.46
N LYS A 233 -10.64 -15.07 5.21
CA LYS A 233 -11.78 -15.81 4.66
C LYS A 233 -12.74 -14.88 3.92
N ALA A 234 -13.08 -13.73 4.52
CA ALA A 234 -13.99 -12.76 3.91
C ALA A 234 -13.44 -12.22 2.58
N LEU A 235 -12.16 -11.84 2.51
CA LEU A 235 -11.52 -11.37 1.27
C LEU A 235 -11.52 -12.45 0.19
N ALA A 236 -11.28 -13.71 0.54
CA ALA A 236 -11.36 -14.82 -0.41
C ALA A 236 -12.77 -15.00 -0.97
N MET A 237 -13.81 -14.85 -0.14
CA MET A 237 -15.20 -14.88 -0.61
C MET A 237 -15.53 -13.66 -1.49
N THR A 238 -15.11 -12.46 -1.10
CA THR A 238 -15.32 -11.24 -1.88
C THR A 238 -14.68 -11.35 -3.26
N ALA A 239 -13.44 -11.87 -3.35
CA ALA A 239 -12.74 -12.06 -4.62
C ALA A 239 -13.52 -12.97 -5.59
N ARG A 240 -14.15 -14.04 -5.07
CA ARG A 240 -14.97 -14.96 -5.88
C ARG A 240 -16.23 -14.29 -6.45
N SER A 241 -16.82 -13.36 -5.71
CA SER A 241 -18.03 -12.64 -6.12
C SER A 241 -17.74 -11.32 -6.85
N LEU A 242 -16.46 -10.90 -6.89
CA LEU A 242 -16.04 -9.63 -7.47
C LEU A 242 -16.47 -9.45 -8.95
N PRO A 243 -16.45 -10.47 -9.84
CA PRO A 243 -16.84 -10.28 -11.24
C PRO A 243 -18.25 -9.71 -11.44
N ALA A 244 -19.20 -10.01 -10.54
CA ALA A 244 -20.56 -9.45 -10.58
C ALA A 244 -20.61 -7.95 -10.24
N VAL A 245 -19.63 -7.48 -9.48
CA VAL A 245 -19.44 -6.05 -9.16
C VAL A 245 -18.64 -5.36 -10.27
N GLN A 246 -17.76 -6.10 -10.96
CA GLN A 246 -16.93 -5.53 -12.02
C GLN A 246 -17.71 -5.17 -13.29
N SER A 247 -18.91 -5.69 -13.48
CA SER A 247 -19.80 -5.24 -14.55
C SER A 247 -20.40 -3.85 -14.32
N ASP A 248 -20.29 -3.28 -13.11
CA ASP A 248 -20.77 -1.93 -12.83
C ASP A 248 -19.71 -0.88 -13.23
N GLU A 249 -20.02 -0.11 -14.28
CA GLU A 249 -19.14 0.94 -14.83
C GLU A 249 -18.79 2.04 -13.81
N ARG A 250 -19.60 2.23 -12.75
CA ARG A 250 -19.35 3.26 -11.73
C ARG A 250 -18.26 2.84 -10.76
N LEU A 251 -18.19 1.54 -10.44
CA LEU A 251 -17.26 0.99 -9.46
C LEU A 251 -15.93 0.60 -10.08
N GLN A 252 -15.91 0.24 -11.36
CA GLN A 252 -14.69 -0.18 -12.05
C GLN A 252 -13.53 0.82 -11.94
N PRO A 253 -13.70 2.10 -12.35
CA PRO A 253 -12.61 3.08 -12.30
C PRO A 253 -12.12 3.31 -10.87
N LEU A 254 -13.03 3.30 -9.90
CA LEU A 254 -12.69 3.54 -8.51
C LEU A 254 -11.96 2.37 -7.87
N LEU A 255 -12.39 1.13 -8.12
CA LEU A 255 -11.71 -0.05 -7.61
C LEU A 255 -10.32 -0.22 -8.24
N SER A 256 -10.18 0.06 -9.54
CA SER A 256 -8.87 0.11 -10.19
C SER A 256 -8.01 1.23 -9.60
N HIS A 257 -8.57 2.44 -9.43
CA HIS A 257 -7.84 3.56 -8.86
C HIS A 257 -7.40 3.29 -7.43
N LEU A 258 -8.21 2.65 -6.57
CA LEU A 258 -7.84 2.35 -5.19
C LEU A 258 -6.74 1.29 -5.10
N SER A 259 -6.78 0.27 -5.97
CA SER A 259 -5.67 -0.68 -6.08
C SER A 259 -4.41 -0.02 -6.64
N HIS A 260 -4.55 0.95 -7.55
CA HIS A 260 -3.43 1.72 -8.10
C HIS A 260 -2.96 2.84 -7.18
N ALA A 261 -3.78 3.36 -6.27
CA ALA A 261 -3.39 4.40 -5.32
C ALA A 261 -2.37 3.85 -4.31
N TYR A 262 -2.39 2.54 -4.03
CA TYR A 262 -1.27 1.84 -3.38
C TYR A 262 0.00 1.86 -4.26
N VAL A 263 -0.17 1.67 -5.56
CA VAL A 263 0.88 1.63 -6.60
C VAL A 263 1.46 3.03 -6.96
N GLY A 264 0.73 4.12 -6.72
CA GLY A 264 1.15 5.51 -7.00
C GLY A 264 0.23 6.26 -7.95
N GLN A 265 0.53 7.55 -8.18
CA GLN A 265 -0.11 8.33 -9.24
C GLN A 265 0.15 7.65 -10.61
N ASP A 266 -0.82 7.70 -11.52
CA ASP A 266 -0.61 7.17 -12.87
C ASP A 266 0.29 8.13 -13.68
N TYR A 267 1.52 7.69 -13.95
CA TYR A 267 2.52 8.45 -14.70
C TYR A 267 2.45 8.21 -16.22
N SER A 268 1.43 7.53 -16.74
CA SER A 268 1.23 7.36 -18.19
C SER A 268 0.88 8.68 -18.91
N ILE A 269 0.14 9.59 -18.25
CA ILE A 269 -0.48 10.77 -18.90
C ILE A 269 0.05 12.12 -18.39
N GLN A 270 1.21 12.20 -17.72
CA GLN A 270 1.74 13.50 -17.29
C GLN A 270 2.30 14.31 -18.47
N LYS A 271 1.41 15.00 -19.18
CA LYS A 271 1.72 15.93 -20.29
C LYS A 271 2.39 17.25 -19.84
N ASN A 272 2.43 17.53 -18.53
CA ASN A 272 2.76 18.85 -17.98
C ASN A 272 3.87 18.85 -16.89
N MET A 273 4.76 17.86 -16.86
CA MET A 273 6.08 18.11 -16.25
C MET A 273 6.92 18.91 -17.24
N GLY A 274 7.56 19.98 -16.79
CA GLY A 274 8.35 20.88 -17.64
C GLY A 274 9.27 20.10 -18.57
N LYS A 275 9.41 20.57 -19.82
CA LYS A 275 10.20 19.89 -20.86
C LYS A 275 11.63 19.68 -20.38
N ILE A 276 11.97 18.46 -19.97
CA ILE A 276 13.35 18.07 -19.64
C ILE A 276 14.13 18.01 -20.95
N SER A 277 15.26 18.71 -21.01
CA SER A 277 16.18 18.62 -22.16
C SER A 277 17.12 17.43 -22.02
N LEU A 278 17.64 16.91 -23.14
CA LEU A 278 18.50 15.73 -23.13
C LEU A 278 19.79 15.95 -22.35
N GLU A 279 20.31 17.17 -22.39
CA GLU A 279 21.56 17.59 -21.74
C GLU A 279 21.41 17.63 -20.21
N GLN A 280 20.18 17.78 -19.71
CA GLN A 280 19.90 17.82 -18.27
C GLN A 280 19.89 16.44 -17.61
N ILE A 281 19.69 15.36 -18.38
CA ILE A 281 19.49 14.01 -17.84
C ILE A 281 20.66 13.57 -16.96
N ASP A 282 21.90 13.83 -17.39
CA ASP A 282 23.09 13.44 -16.62
C ASP A 282 23.15 14.15 -15.27
N ALA A 283 22.86 15.45 -15.23
CA ALA A 283 22.81 16.23 -14.00
C ALA A 283 21.65 15.79 -13.08
N LEU A 284 20.48 15.52 -13.65
CA LEU A 284 19.30 15.04 -12.93
C LEU A 284 19.52 13.64 -12.35
N SER A 285 20.32 12.79 -13.01
CA SER A 285 20.62 11.44 -12.54
C SER A 285 21.30 11.42 -11.17
N GLY A 286 22.16 12.41 -10.91
CA GLY A 286 22.90 12.52 -9.65
C GLY A 286 22.08 13.13 -8.52
N LYS A 287 21.13 14.03 -8.84
CA LYS A 287 20.40 14.85 -7.86
C LYS A 287 18.98 14.36 -7.59
N SER A 288 18.28 13.89 -8.63
CA SER A 288 16.82 13.69 -8.58
C SER A 288 16.35 12.30 -8.95
N PHE A 289 17.22 11.41 -9.42
CA PHE A 289 16.82 10.04 -9.69
C PHE A 289 16.87 9.20 -8.41
N PRO A 290 15.86 8.34 -8.17
CA PRO A 290 15.98 7.31 -7.16
C PRO A 290 17.09 6.33 -7.54
N LEU A 291 17.60 5.60 -6.55
CA LEU A 291 18.77 4.73 -6.70
C LEU A 291 18.63 3.70 -7.84
N CYS A 292 17.42 3.18 -8.07
CA CYS A 292 17.14 2.24 -9.17
C CYS A 292 17.36 2.86 -10.55
N MET A 293 16.95 4.11 -10.76
CA MET A 293 17.10 4.80 -12.06
C MET A 293 18.50 5.39 -12.21
N ARG A 294 19.11 5.85 -11.11
CA ARG A 294 20.53 6.26 -11.10
C ARG A 294 21.45 5.10 -11.48
N HIS A 295 21.15 3.89 -11.01
CA HIS A 295 21.92 2.70 -11.35
C HIS A 295 21.83 2.36 -12.84
N LEU A 296 20.61 2.38 -13.41
CA LEU A 296 20.38 2.13 -14.83
C LEU A 296 21.04 3.19 -15.72
N HIS A 297 20.93 4.47 -15.33
CA HIS A 297 21.57 5.56 -16.05
C HIS A 297 23.10 5.39 -16.07
N LYS A 298 23.71 5.09 -14.92
CA LYS A 298 25.15 4.84 -14.82
C LYS A 298 25.57 3.65 -15.70
N ALA A 299 24.87 2.52 -15.60
CA ALA A 299 25.16 1.33 -16.40
C ALA A 299 25.03 1.59 -17.91
N LEU A 300 24.03 2.37 -18.32
CA LEU A 300 23.85 2.77 -19.72
C LEU A 300 25.03 3.62 -20.21
N ARG A 301 25.47 4.60 -19.42
CA ARG A 301 26.61 5.48 -19.77
C ARG A 301 27.96 4.76 -19.76
N GLU A 302 28.13 3.74 -18.92
CA GLU A 302 29.38 2.97 -18.82
C GLU A 302 29.48 1.86 -19.87
N ASN A 303 28.38 1.14 -20.12
CA ASN A 303 28.37 -0.02 -21.02
C ASN A 303 27.89 0.32 -22.43
N HIS A 304 27.35 1.52 -22.62
CA HIS A 304 26.70 1.98 -23.86
C HIS A 304 25.57 1.05 -24.33
N HIS A 305 24.98 0.27 -23.42
CA HIS A 305 23.88 -0.65 -23.68
C HIS A 305 23.13 -1.01 -22.39
N LEU A 306 21.86 -1.39 -22.53
CA LEU A 306 21.07 -2.04 -21.49
C LEU A 306 20.31 -3.23 -22.06
N ARG A 307 20.20 -4.30 -21.27
CA ARG A 307 19.34 -5.45 -21.56
C ARG A 307 17.86 -5.08 -21.49
N HIS A 308 16.99 -5.97 -22.00
CA HIS A 308 15.55 -5.71 -22.17
C HIS A 308 14.88 -5.14 -20.91
N GLY A 309 15.05 -5.80 -19.76
CA GLY A 309 14.47 -5.33 -18.49
C GLY A 309 14.92 -3.92 -18.09
N GLY A 310 16.21 -3.61 -18.32
CA GLY A 310 16.78 -2.28 -18.08
C GLY A 310 16.22 -1.22 -19.03
N ARG A 311 16.10 -1.55 -20.33
CA ARG A 311 15.51 -0.64 -21.34
C ARG A 311 14.07 -0.30 -20.99
N MET A 312 13.28 -1.28 -20.60
CA MET A 312 11.87 -1.08 -20.23
C MET A 312 11.73 -0.25 -18.96
N GLN A 313 12.40 -0.65 -17.87
CA GLN A 313 12.31 0.06 -16.59
C GLN A 313 12.79 1.52 -16.71
N TYR A 314 13.92 1.75 -17.37
CA TYR A 314 14.48 3.09 -17.50
C TYR A 314 13.76 3.93 -18.57
N GLY A 315 13.45 3.34 -19.72
CA GLY A 315 12.78 4.02 -20.83
C GLY A 315 11.39 4.52 -20.45
N LEU A 316 10.61 3.70 -19.74
CA LEU A 316 9.29 4.12 -19.24
C LEU A 316 9.42 5.17 -18.13
N PHE A 317 10.42 5.08 -17.26
CA PHE A 317 10.70 6.14 -16.30
C PHE A 317 11.02 7.47 -16.99
N LEU A 318 11.88 7.45 -18.03
CA LEU A 318 12.25 8.64 -18.82
C LEU A 318 11.03 9.26 -19.52
N LYS A 319 10.18 8.43 -20.13
CA LYS A 319 8.87 8.87 -20.64
C LYS A 319 8.05 9.55 -19.55
N GLY A 320 7.96 8.90 -18.38
CA GLY A 320 7.19 9.39 -17.25
C GLY A 320 7.71 10.70 -16.65
N ILE A 321 8.99 11.06 -16.80
CA ILE A 321 9.52 12.37 -16.37
C ILE A 321 9.35 13.46 -17.43
N GLY A 322 8.81 13.12 -18.61
CA GLY A 322 8.46 14.09 -19.66
C GLY A 322 9.31 14.03 -20.93
N LEU A 323 10.14 12.99 -21.11
CA LEU A 323 10.93 12.84 -22.34
C LEU A 323 10.01 12.52 -23.52
N THR A 324 10.13 13.26 -24.62
CA THR A 324 9.33 12.98 -25.84
C THR A 324 9.84 11.76 -26.58
N LEU A 325 9.03 11.21 -27.48
CA LEU A 325 9.45 10.08 -28.32
C LEU A 325 10.71 10.42 -29.14
N ASP A 326 10.75 11.60 -29.75
CA ASP A 326 11.89 12.02 -30.58
C ASP A 326 13.15 12.17 -29.74
N GLN A 327 13.03 12.77 -28.55
CA GLN A 327 14.12 12.86 -27.58
C GLN A 327 14.58 11.47 -27.12
N ALA A 328 13.65 10.55 -26.84
CA ALA A 328 13.97 9.19 -26.43
C ALA A 328 14.73 8.44 -27.54
N LEU A 329 14.27 8.53 -28.79
CA LEU A 329 14.96 7.93 -29.93
C LEU A 329 16.38 8.51 -30.07
N GLN A 330 16.53 9.83 -29.97
CA GLN A 330 17.84 10.48 -30.00
C GLN A 330 18.75 10.04 -28.83
N PHE A 331 18.19 9.96 -27.62
CA PHE A 331 18.90 9.55 -26.41
C PHE A 331 19.45 8.13 -26.55
N TRP A 332 18.59 7.16 -26.87
CA TRP A 332 18.99 5.76 -27.00
C TRP A 332 19.94 5.54 -28.18
N ARG A 333 19.67 6.17 -29.34
CA ARG A 333 20.53 6.05 -30.53
C ARG A 333 21.92 6.60 -30.26
N SER A 334 22.01 7.82 -29.74
CA SER A 334 23.30 8.48 -29.49
C SER A 334 24.17 7.75 -28.47
N GLU A 335 23.55 7.03 -27.53
CA GLU A 335 24.28 6.26 -26.54
C GLU A 335 24.67 4.87 -27.06
N PHE A 336 23.77 4.16 -27.74
CA PHE A 336 24.04 2.80 -28.25
C PHE A 336 25.12 2.79 -29.35
N VAL A 337 25.18 3.85 -30.16
CA VAL A 337 26.19 4.02 -31.22
C VAL A 337 27.61 4.26 -30.68
N LYS A 338 27.75 4.70 -29.41
CA LYS A 338 29.07 4.71 -28.75
C LYS A 338 29.57 3.31 -28.39
N GLY A 339 28.64 2.36 -28.29
CA GLY A 339 28.91 0.96 -28.01
C GLY A 339 29.14 0.14 -29.29
N LYS A 340 28.65 -1.10 -29.26
CA LYS A 340 28.79 -2.06 -30.37
C LYS A 340 27.59 -2.08 -31.33
N VAL A 341 26.64 -1.17 -31.18
CA VAL A 341 25.42 -1.12 -31.99
C VAL A 341 25.57 -0.04 -33.04
N ASP A 342 25.64 -0.41 -34.32
CA ASP A 342 25.64 0.58 -35.40
C ASP A 342 24.27 1.26 -35.56
N ALA A 343 24.26 2.38 -36.29
CA ALA A 343 23.07 3.21 -36.46
C ALA A 343 21.92 2.47 -37.19
N ASP A 344 22.23 1.59 -38.13
CA ASP A 344 21.24 0.83 -38.90
C ASP A 344 20.63 -0.30 -38.05
N LYS A 345 21.45 -0.98 -37.25
CA LYS A 345 21.03 -1.99 -36.28
C LYS A 345 20.14 -1.36 -35.21
N PHE A 346 20.44 -0.14 -34.76
CA PHE A 346 19.56 0.60 -33.86
C PHE A 346 18.18 0.82 -34.48
N ASP A 347 18.13 1.36 -35.71
CA ASP A 347 16.88 1.70 -36.39
C ASP A 347 16.02 0.46 -36.66
N LYS A 348 16.64 -0.71 -36.92
CA LYS A 348 15.94 -1.99 -37.17
C LYS A 348 15.50 -2.72 -35.91
N ALA A 349 16.37 -2.82 -34.90
CA ALA A 349 16.15 -3.71 -33.75
C ALA A 349 15.64 -2.99 -32.49
N TYR A 350 15.95 -1.69 -32.33
CA TYR A 350 15.72 -0.98 -31.07
C TYR A 350 14.72 0.19 -31.20
N ALA A 351 14.71 0.89 -32.34
CA ALA A 351 13.79 2.01 -32.53
C ALA A 351 12.31 1.59 -32.43
N TYR A 352 11.97 0.39 -32.92
CA TYR A 352 10.64 -0.21 -32.75
C TYR A 352 10.25 -0.34 -31.28
N SER A 353 11.14 -0.92 -30.45
CA SER A 353 10.91 -1.07 -29.01
C SER A 353 10.70 0.28 -28.32
N VAL A 354 11.44 1.32 -28.72
CA VAL A 354 11.26 2.69 -28.21
C VAL A 354 9.90 3.26 -28.61
N ARG A 355 9.49 3.15 -29.88
CA ARG A 355 8.16 3.61 -30.34
C ARG A 355 7.02 2.87 -29.66
N HIS A 356 7.21 1.57 -29.41
CA HIS A 356 6.26 0.74 -28.70
C HIS A 356 6.06 1.18 -27.24
N MET A 357 7.12 1.54 -26.51
CA MET A 357 7.02 2.11 -25.14
C MET A 357 6.17 3.40 -25.09
N PHE A 358 6.13 4.16 -26.18
CA PHE A 358 5.34 5.40 -26.32
C PHE A 358 3.96 5.19 -26.97
N GLY A 359 3.55 3.94 -27.23
CA GLY A 359 2.22 3.62 -27.75
C GLY A 359 1.97 4.04 -29.20
N LYS A 360 3.03 4.30 -29.99
CA LYS A 360 2.93 4.76 -31.39
C LYS A 360 2.93 3.63 -32.42
N GLU A 361 3.17 2.38 -32.03
CA GLU A 361 3.15 1.18 -32.89
C GLU A 361 2.48 0.00 -32.14
N GLY A 362 1.88 -0.96 -32.85
CA GLY A 362 1.14 -2.11 -32.26
C GLY A 362 -0.33 -1.81 -31.87
N LYS A 363 -0.90 -2.57 -30.91
CA LYS A 363 -2.29 -2.42 -30.39
C LYS A 363 -2.57 -1.05 -29.69
N ARG A 364 -1.65 -0.08 -29.76
CA ARG A 364 -1.69 1.22 -29.05
C ARG A 364 -1.78 1.10 -27.51
N THR A 365 -1.16 0.07 -26.95
CA THR A 365 -1.09 -0.08 -25.49
C THR A 365 -0.12 0.95 -24.92
N ASP A 366 -0.64 1.94 -24.18
CA ASP A 366 0.16 2.97 -23.54
C ASP A 366 0.86 2.39 -22.30
N TYR A 367 2.10 1.92 -22.46
CA TYR A 367 2.84 1.31 -21.35
C TYR A 367 3.07 2.31 -20.22
N THR A 368 2.62 1.94 -19.02
CA THR A 368 2.75 2.73 -17.81
C THR A 368 4.15 2.59 -17.22
N PRO A 369 4.76 3.70 -16.75
CA PRO A 369 5.96 3.66 -15.93
C PRO A 369 5.85 2.66 -14.77
N TYR A 370 6.96 1.99 -14.45
CA TYR A 370 6.94 0.95 -13.43
C TYR A 370 6.89 1.56 -12.03
N SER A 371 5.93 1.10 -11.23
CA SER A 371 5.86 1.41 -9.80
C SER A 371 6.99 0.76 -9.00
N CYS A 372 7.23 1.26 -7.78
CA CYS A 372 8.22 0.65 -6.89
C CYS A 372 7.90 -0.84 -6.66
N MET A 373 6.64 -1.19 -6.45
CA MET A 373 6.22 -2.58 -6.26
C MET A 373 6.52 -3.46 -7.48
N LYS A 374 6.26 -2.96 -8.70
CA LYS A 374 6.61 -3.68 -9.92
C LYS A 374 8.12 -3.90 -10.00
N VAL A 375 8.91 -2.87 -9.74
CA VAL A 375 10.38 -2.93 -9.73
C VAL A 375 10.96 -3.84 -8.62
N ILE A 376 10.22 -4.05 -7.52
CA ILE A 376 10.63 -4.88 -6.37
C ILE A 376 10.22 -6.35 -6.54
N LEU A 377 9.03 -6.63 -7.09
CA LEU A 377 8.43 -7.97 -7.09
C LEU A 377 8.44 -8.68 -8.45
N SER A 378 8.64 -7.96 -9.55
CA SER A 378 8.73 -8.58 -10.89
C SER A 378 10.10 -9.25 -11.10
N ASN A 379 10.35 -9.72 -12.33
CA ASN A 379 11.56 -10.47 -12.71
C ASN A 379 12.84 -9.91 -12.07
N PRO A 380 13.47 -10.67 -11.15
CA PRO A 380 14.70 -10.23 -10.50
C PRO A 380 15.84 -10.13 -11.52
N PRO A 381 16.77 -9.17 -11.35
CA PRO A 381 17.91 -9.04 -12.23
C PRO A 381 18.86 -10.24 -12.12
N SER A 382 19.36 -10.71 -13.26
CA SER A 382 20.41 -11.73 -13.35
C SER A 382 21.79 -11.08 -13.54
N GLN A 383 22.85 -11.89 -13.64
CA GLN A 383 24.18 -11.36 -13.95
C GLN A 383 24.19 -10.61 -15.28
N GLY A 384 24.70 -9.37 -15.26
CA GLY A 384 24.68 -8.46 -16.40
C GLY A 384 23.40 -7.63 -16.54
N ASP A 385 22.38 -7.87 -15.71
CA ASP A 385 21.22 -7.00 -15.60
C ASP A 385 21.45 -5.91 -14.54
N TYR A 386 20.94 -4.71 -14.84
CA TYR A 386 21.03 -3.55 -13.96
C TYR A 386 19.66 -3.02 -13.52
N HIS A 387 18.56 -3.70 -13.92
CA HIS A 387 17.20 -3.33 -13.53
C HIS A 387 16.84 -3.82 -12.13
N GLY A 388 15.62 -3.50 -11.68
CA GLY A 388 15.13 -3.83 -10.35
C GLY A 388 15.43 -2.76 -9.30
N CYS A 389 15.04 -3.06 -8.05
CA CYS A 389 15.24 -2.17 -6.91
C CYS A 389 16.57 -2.50 -6.20
N PRO A 390 17.54 -1.57 -6.10
CA PRO A 390 18.79 -1.82 -5.40
C PRO A 390 18.62 -2.19 -3.93
N PHE A 391 17.62 -1.62 -3.25
CA PHE A 391 17.32 -1.95 -1.85
C PHE A 391 16.80 -3.38 -1.66
N ARG A 392 16.29 -4.02 -2.72
CA ARG A 392 15.80 -5.42 -2.71
C ARG A 392 16.81 -6.41 -3.28
N HIS A 393 17.40 -6.07 -4.42
CA HIS A 393 18.14 -7.01 -5.28
C HIS A 393 19.66 -6.87 -5.19
N SER A 394 20.20 -5.77 -4.66
CA SER A 394 21.65 -5.68 -4.43
C SER A 394 22.04 -6.44 -3.16
N ASP A 395 23.19 -7.09 -3.20
CA ASP A 395 23.84 -7.60 -1.99
C ASP A 395 24.03 -6.46 -0.96
N PRO A 396 23.82 -6.70 0.35
CA PRO A 396 23.93 -5.67 1.37
C PRO A 396 25.28 -4.96 1.43
N GLU A 397 26.40 -5.65 1.20
CA GLU A 397 27.74 -5.04 1.25
C GLU A 397 27.97 -4.19 -0.01
N LEU A 398 27.53 -4.68 -1.18
CA LEU A 398 27.55 -3.89 -2.41
C LEU A 398 26.67 -2.64 -2.29
N LEU A 399 25.49 -2.75 -1.69
CA LEU A 399 24.59 -1.63 -1.45
C LEU A 399 25.23 -0.59 -0.52
N LYS A 400 25.88 -1.05 0.56
CA LYS A 400 26.63 -0.20 1.49
C LYS A 400 27.73 0.59 0.77
N GLN A 401 28.55 -0.08 -0.04
CA GLN A 401 29.60 0.57 -0.83
C GLN A 401 29.02 1.62 -1.81
N LYS A 402 27.91 1.30 -2.49
CA LYS A 402 27.21 2.25 -3.36
C LYS A 402 26.74 3.49 -2.59
N LEU A 403 26.13 3.32 -1.43
CA LEU A 403 25.65 4.42 -0.59
C LEU A 403 26.80 5.29 -0.06
N GLN A 404 27.92 4.68 0.32
CA GLN A 404 29.15 5.41 0.71
C GLN A 404 29.67 6.28 -0.45
N ASN A 405 29.72 5.74 -1.66
CA ASN A 405 30.11 6.49 -2.86
C ASN A 405 29.17 7.66 -3.16
N TYR A 406 27.90 7.57 -2.74
CA TYR A 406 26.93 8.65 -2.84
C TYR A 406 26.94 9.60 -1.64
N LYS A 407 27.98 9.53 -0.81
CA LYS A 407 28.22 10.42 0.34
C LYS A 407 27.12 10.37 1.40
N VAL A 408 26.42 9.24 1.50
CA VAL A 408 25.49 9.01 2.62
C VAL A 408 26.31 8.75 3.88
N SER A 409 25.94 9.39 4.99
CA SER A 409 26.65 9.24 6.26
C SER A 409 26.63 7.78 6.76
N PRO A 410 27.67 7.29 7.46
CA PRO A 410 27.70 5.92 7.97
C PRO A 410 26.49 5.55 8.85
N SER A 411 26.03 6.51 9.67
CA SER A 411 24.81 6.35 10.48
C SER A 411 23.56 6.19 9.61
N GLY A 412 23.40 7.04 8.58
CA GLY A 412 22.29 6.95 7.64
C GLY A 412 22.29 5.65 6.84
N ILE A 413 23.46 5.13 6.47
CA ILE A 413 23.60 3.84 5.80
C ILE A 413 23.10 2.70 6.70
N ASN A 414 23.45 2.70 7.98
CA ASN A 414 22.98 1.68 8.92
C ASN A 414 21.45 1.70 9.03
N GLN A 415 20.83 2.88 9.13
CA GLN A 415 19.37 3.03 9.16
C GLN A 415 18.72 2.47 7.88
N ILE A 416 19.28 2.78 6.70
CA ILE A 416 18.81 2.22 5.43
C ILE A 416 18.91 0.69 5.43
N LEU A 417 20.04 0.13 5.88
CA LEU A 417 20.26 -1.32 5.89
C LEU A 417 19.34 -2.04 6.90
N GLU A 418 18.99 -1.42 8.01
CA GLU A 418 17.98 -1.95 8.94
C GLU A 418 16.60 -2.03 8.29
N LEU A 419 16.18 -0.99 7.56
CA LEU A 419 14.93 -1.01 6.79
C LEU A 419 14.95 -2.11 5.72
N VAL A 420 16.09 -2.29 5.02
CA VAL A 420 16.27 -3.37 4.03
C VAL A 420 16.17 -4.75 4.69
N LYS A 421 16.77 -4.95 5.87
CA LYS A 421 16.64 -6.21 6.64
C LYS A 421 15.20 -6.49 7.05
N GLY A 422 14.43 -5.44 7.38
CA GLY A 422 12.99 -5.52 7.63
C GLY A 422 12.13 -5.68 6.36
N MET A 423 12.74 -5.78 5.18
CA MET A 423 12.07 -5.84 3.87
C MET A 423 11.25 -4.57 3.53
N HIS A 424 11.53 -3.44 4.19
CA HIS A 424 10.88 -2.15 3.97
C HIS A 424 11.59 -1.33 2.88
N TYR A 425 11.64 -1.86 1.66
CA TYR A 425 12.48 -1.33 0.58
C TYR A 425 12.11 0.09 0.11
N GLN A 426 10.82 0.42 0.08
CA GLN A 426 10.34 1.75 -0.30
C GLN A 426 10.72 2.79 0.75
N LEU A 427 10.59 2.44 2.03
CA LEU A 427 11.00 3.30 3.14
C LEU A 427 12.52 3.45 3.20
N ALA A 428 13.29 2.42 2.86
CA ALA A 428 14.73 2.55 2.66
C ALA A 428 15.07 3.57 1.56
N CYS A 429 14.32 3.56 0.45
CA CYS A 429 14.48 4.55 -0.62
C CYS A 429 14.03 5.96 -0.21
N GLN A 430 12.99 6.08 0.61
CA GLN A 430 12.57 7.35 1.21
C GLN A 430 13.61 7.88 2.20
N LYS A 431 14.21 7.01 3.01
CA LYS A 431 15.30 7.41 3.91
C LYS A 431 16.53 7.89 3.13
N TYR A 432 16.83 7.24 2.01
CA TYR A 432 17.84 7.72 1.07
C TYR A 432 17.48 9.10 0.49
N PHE A 433 16.21 9.36 0.16
CA PHE A 433 15.74 10.68 -0.28
C PHE A 433 16.02 11.75 0.79
N GLU A 434 15.59 11.52 2.03
CA GLU A 434 15.78 12.42 3.17
C GLU A 434 17.27 12.78 3.36
N LEU A 435 18.13 11.76 3.38
CA LEU A 435 19.56 11.92 3.58
C LEU A 435 20.28 12.64 2.43
N THR A 436 19.80 12.48 1.20
CA THR A 436 20.43 13.11 0.02
C THR A 436 19.90 14.51 -0.26
N HIS A 437 18.71 14.85 0.23
CA HIS A 437 18.10 16.18 0.12
C HIS A 437 18.26 17.02 1.40
N ASN A 438 18.89 16.47 2.44
CA ASN A 438 19.07 17.10 3.75
C ASN A 438 17.76 17.57 4.38
N VAL A 439 16.73 16.72 4.34
CA VAL A 439 15.42 16.96 4.98
C VAL A 439 15.17 15.93 6.08
N GLU A 440 14.54 16.34 7.17
CA GLU A 440 14.24 15.44 8.31
C GLU A 440 13.09 14.48 8.01
N ASP A 441 12.09 14.96 7.25
CA ASP A 441 10.92 14.19 6.82
C ASP A 441 10.66 14.50 5.35
N ALA A 442 10.50 13.45 4.53
CA ALA A 442 10.18 13.60 3.12
C ALA A 442 8.79 14.24 2.91
N GLY A 443 7.86 14.09 3.86
CA GLY A 443 6.50 14.65 3.76
C GLY A 443 5.59 13.92 2.75
N PHE A 444 6.04 12.78 2.21
CA PHE A 444 5.24 11.90 1.36
C PHE A 444 5.61 10.43 1.58
N SER A 445 4.72 9.52 1.19
CA SER A 445 4.98 8.07 1.19
C SER A 445 5.35 7.62 -0.22
N LEU A 446 6.58 7.16 -0.39
CA LEU A 446 7.13 6.82 -1.70
C LEU A 446 6.56 5.49 -2.23
N ASN A 447 5.93 5.53 -3.40
CA ASN A 447 5.47 4.32 -4.09
C ASN A 447 5.80 4.23 -5.58
N HIS A 448 6.38 5.28 -6.17
CA HIS A 448 6.74 5.31 -7.58
C HIS A 448 8.08 6.02 -7.85
N PRO A 449 8.96 5.53 -8.75
CA PRO A 449 10.20 6.23 -9.12
C PRO A 449 9.98 7.65 -9.67
N ASN A 450 8.98 7.85 -10.52
CA ASN A 450 8.61 9.20 -11.01
C ASN A 450 8.08 10.13 -9.90
N GLN A 451 7.50 9.60 -8.81
CA GLN A 451 7.13 10.40 -7.63
C GLN A 451 8.39 10.92 -6.94
N TYR A 452 9.38 10.04 -6.70
CA TYR A 452 10.68 10.45 -6.15
C TYR A 452 11.28 11.62 -6.95
N PHE A 453 11.28 11.48 -8.28
CA PHE A 453 11.80 12.53 -9.16
C PHE A 453 11.03 13.84 -9.01
N THR A 454 9.70 13.79 -9.03
CA THR A 454 8.84 14.96 -8.91
C THR A 454 9.06 15.69 -7.58
N GLU A 455 9.10 14.95 -6.47
CA GLU A 455 9.32 15.53 -5.14
C GLU A 455 10.75 16.08 -4.98
N SER A 456 11.74 15.42 -5.57
CA SER A 456 13.12 15.96 -5.63
C SER A 456 13.17 17.28 -6.38
N GLN A 457 12.51 17.36 -7.55
CA GLN A 457 12.47 18.59 -8.35
C GLN A 457 11.73 19.71 -7.63
N LYS A 458 10.64 19.42 -6.91
CA LYS A 458 9.93 20.41 -6.09
C LYS A 458 10.82 21.00 -5.00
N LEU A 459 11.58 20.15 -4.30
CA LEU A 459 12.50 20.60 -3.24
C LEU A 459 13.65 21.43 -3.81
N LEU A 460 14.28 20.98 -4.90
CA LEU A 460 15.43 21.66 -5.49
C LEU A 460 15.04 22.92 -6.29
N GLY A 461 13.81 22.97 -6.80
CA GLY A 461 13.26 24.10 -7.58
C GLY A 461 12.70 25.25 -6.74
N GLY A 462 12.78 25.19 -5.41
CA GLY A 462 12.42 26.31 -4.53
C GLY A 462 10.93 26.68 -4.52
N GLY A 463 10.01 25.71 -4.63
CA GLY A 463 8.58 25.98 -4.52
C GLY A 463 8.00 26.89 -5.61
N LEU A 464 8.73 27.12 -6.71
CA LEU A 464 8.17 27.76 -7.88
C LEU A 464 7.19 26.78 -8.53
N GLU A 465 5.89 26.98 -8.27
CA GLU A 465 4.87 26.54 -9.20
C GLU A 465 5.31 26.98 -10.60
N ILE A 466 5.54 26.00 -11.47
CA ILE A 466 5.72 26.22 -12.90
C ILE A 466 4.53 27.09 -13.34
N LYS A 467 4.80 28.35 -13.68
CA LYS A 467 3.79 29.33 -14.08
C LYS A 467 2.82 28.67 -15.05
N LYS A 468 1.57 28.56 -14.62
CA LYS A 468 0.43 28.26 -15.50
C LYS A 468 0.34 29.38 -16.52
N GLU A 469 0.95 29.21 -17.69
CA GLU A 469 0.57 30.00 -18.85
C GLU A 469 -0.82 29.54 -19.27
N VAL A 470 -1.81 30.33 -18.87
CA VAL A 470 -3.17 30.25 -19.40
C VAL A 470 -3.09 30.80 -20.83
N ASP A 471 -3.10 29.90 -21.81
CA ASP A 471 -3.23 30.28 -23.21
C ASP A 471 -4.64 30.86 -23.43
N MET A 472 -4.73 32.19 -23.39
CA MET A 472 -5.87 32.94 -23.88
C MET A 472 -5.79 33.01 -25.40
N SER A 473 -6.25 31.97 -26.08
CA SER A 473 -6.59 32.09 -27.49
C SER A 473 -7.63 31.05 -27.94
N GLN A 474 -8.89 31.48 -27.93
CA GLN A 474 -9.80 31.48 -29.09
C GLN A 474 -11.27 31.39 -28.65
N ARG A 475 -11.92 32.53 -28.79
CA ARG A 475 -13.35 32.73 -28.63
C ARG A 475 -14.04 32.23 -29.91
N SER A 476 -14.86 31.19 -29.74
CA SER A 476 -16.17 30.93 -30.37
C SER A 476 -16.30 31.16 -31.89
N GLN A 477 -16.53 30.07 -32.63
CA GLN A 477 -17.60 30.02 -33.63
C GLN A 477 -18.18 28.60 -33.66
N GLU A 478 -19.42 28.48 -33.19
CA GLU A 478 -20.26 27.30 -33.33
C GLU A 478 -20.73 27.15 -34.79
N ASN A 479 -20.80 25.90 -35.29
CA ASN A 479 -21.96 25.44 -36.04
C ASN A 479 -22.05 23.90 -36.02
N PRO A 480 -23.26 23.31 -35.99
CA PRO A 480 -23.46 21.89 -35.72
C PRO A 480 -23.76 21.09 -37.00
N ALA A 481 -23.13 19.93 -37.19
CA ALA A 481 -23.66 18.87 -38.05
C ALA A 481 -22.96 17.50 -37.86
N ASN A 482 -23.77 16.53 -37.42
CA ASN A 482 -23.86 15.14 -37.87
C ASN A 482 -22.68 14.14 -37.81
N MET A 483 -23.03 12.99 -37.20
CA MET A 483 -22.83 11.61 -37.65
C MET A 483 -21.81 10.68 -36.95
N THR A 484 -22.41 9.63 -36.36
CA THR A 484 -22.02 8.20 -36.30
C THR A 484 -20.89 7.72 -35.38
N ARG A 485 -21.30 6.94 -34.36
CA ARG A 485 -20.51 5.89 -33.68
C ARG A 485 -20.26 4.71 -34.63
N PRO A 486 -19.23 3.89 -34.35
CA PRO A 486 -19.55 2.49 -34.03
C PRO A 486 -18.79 1.90 -32.82
N SER A 487 -19.58 1.15 -32.04
CA SER A 487 -19.34 -0.11 -31.31
C SER A 487 -18.02 -0.43 -30.57
N GLN A 488 -18.22 -0.80 -29.31
CA GLN A 488 -17.33 -1.50 -28.37
C GLN A 488 -16.80 -2.84 -28.89
N ALA A 489 -15.59 -3.21 -28.47
CA ALA A 489 -15.12 -4.60 -28.41
C ALA A 489 -14.40 -4.88 -27.07
N ASN A 490 -14.81 -6.01 -26.48
CA ASN A 490 -14.49 -6.59 -25.17
C ASN A 490 -13.03 -6.59 -24.71
N SER A 491 -12.81 -6.23 -23.44
CA SER A 491 -11.59 -6.45 -22.65
C SER A 491 -11.66 -7.76 -21.87
N LYS A 492 -11.18 -8.86 -22.46
CA LYS A 492 -10.98 -10.15 -21.76
C LYS A 492 -9.57 -10.75 -21.90
N GLN A 493 -8.60 -10.02 -22.43
CA GLN A 493 -7.30 -10.60 -22.82
C GLN A 493 -6.08 -10.08 -22.04
N ALA A 494 -6.24 -9.31 -20.95
CA ALA A 494 -5.10 -8.68 -20.29
C ALA A 494 -4.19 -9.64 -19.48
N HIS A 495 -4.60 -10.90 -19.22
CA HIS A 495 -3.86 -11.81 -18.35
C HIS A 495 -3.06 -12.91 -19.07
N GLU A 496 -3.35 -13.20 -20.34
CA GLU A 496 -2.59 -14.17 -21.16
C GLU A 496 -1.48 -13.50 -22.00
N GLU A 497 -1.57 -12.18 -22.24
CA GLU A 497 -0.73 -11.49 -23.24
C GLU A 497 0.69 -11.12 -22.75
N MET A 498 1.08 -11.44 -21.52
CA MET A 498 2.48 -11.28 -21.09
C MET A 498 3.41 -12.37 -21.66
N GLY A 499 2.87 -13.52 -22.08
CA GLY A 499 3.65 -14.61 -22.66
C GLY A 499 4.11 -14.36 -24.10
N ASP A 500 3.47 -13.42 -24.82
CA ASP A 500 3.75 -13.14 -26.23
C ASP A 500 4.91 -12.14 -26.44
N LEU A 501 5.44 -11.57 -25.35
CA LEU A 501 6.67 -10.77 -25.38
C LEU A 501 7.92 -11.64 -25.28
N ASP A 502 7.87 -12.75 -24.54
CA ASP A 502 9.03 -13.65 -24.43
C ASP A 502 9.26 -14.45 -25.74
N SER A 503 8.22 -14.68 -26.54
CA SER A 503 8.30 -15.44 -27.80
C SER A 503 9.01 -14.69 -28.94
N PHE A 504 8.98 -13.34 -28.95
CA PHE A 504 9.59 -12.53 -30.01
C PHE A 504 11.07 -12.16 -29.76
N PHE A 505 11.58 -12.38 -28.54
CA PHE A 505 12.91 -11.92 -28.13
C PHE A 505 13.79 -13.04 -27.54
N GLN A 506 13.49 -14.31 -27.85
CA GLN A 506 14.29 -15.47 -27.44
C GLN A 506 15.62 -15.63 -28.20
N ASP A 507 15.90 -14.79 -29.19
CA ASP A 507 17.17 -14.79 -29.94
C ASP A 507 18.02 -13.54 -29.60
N GLU A 508 18.54 -13.44 -28.36
CA GLU A 508 19.77 -12.69 -28.04
C GLU A 508 20.52 -13.28 -26.83
#